data_AF-A0A959Y433-F1
#
_entry.id   AF-A0A959Y433-F1
#
_cell.length_a   1.000
_cell.length_b   1.000
_cell.length_c   1.000
_cell.angle_alpha   90.00
_cell.angle_beta   90.00
_cell.angle_gamma   90.00
#
_symmetry.space_group_name_H-M   'P 1'
#
loop_
_entity.id
_entity.type
_entity.pdbx_description
1 polymer ?
#
loop_
_entity_poly.entity_id
_entity_poly.type
_entity_poly.pdbx_seq_one_letter_code
_entity_poly.pdbx_strand_id
1 'polypeptide(L)'
;MTKKRGLGRGLSALLEDPGTDITTRTGAPAPRVTGSVSELPIAQIEPNPFQPRTTFSPEALNELSSSIRQLGIVQPVTVRKVGVDRYQLISGERRFR
;
A
#
# COMPACT_ATOMS: atom_id res chain seq x y z
N MET A 1 1.45 10.22 46.05
CA MET A 1 1.10 11.57 45.57
C MET A 1 1.71 11.78 44.19
N THR A 2 0.90 11.65 43.14
CA THR A 2 1.27 11.83 41.73
C THR A 2 1.21 13.31 41.36
N LYS A 3 2.33 13.88 40.90
CA LYS A 3 2.37 15.27 40.42
C LYS A 3 2.36 15.29 38.89
N LYS A 4 1.15 15.30 38.32
CA LYS A 4 0.88 15.61 36.91
C LYS A 4 0.92 17.13 36.71
N ARG A 5 1.94 17.64 36.05
CA ARG A 5 1.98 18.95 35.36
C ARG A 5 2.94 18.77 34.17
N GLY A 6 2.59 19.05 32.93
CA GLY A 6 1.33 19.52 32.40
C GLY A 6 1.33 19.27 30.89
N LEU A 7 0.14 19.03 30.37
CA LEU A 7 -0.15 19.27 28.97
C LEU A 7 -1.39 20.16 28.97
N GLY A 8 -1.37 21.17 28.12
CA GLY A 8 -2.29 22.30 28.13
C GLY A 8 -3.75 21.87 28.27
N ARG A 9 -4.54 22.74 28.89
CA ARG A 9 -5.95 22.54 29.28
C ARG A 9 -6.91 22.11 28.16
N GLY A 10 -6.45 21.98 26.91
CA GLY A 10 -7.22 21.46 25.77
C GLY A 10 -6.99 19.99 25.42
N LEU A 11 -5.92 19.34 25.90
CA LEU A 11 -5.62 17.93 25.56
C LEU A 11 -6.43 16.92 26.38
N SER A 12 -6.71 17.21 27.66
CA SER A 12 -7.50 16.31 28.50
C SER A 12 -8.95 16.18 28.02
N ALA A 13 -9.55 17.26 27.50
CA ALA A 13 -10.91 17.25 26.97
C ALA A 13 -11.08 16.37 25.72
N LEU A 14 -10.00 16.11 24.99
CA LEU A 14 -10.00 15.20 23.83
C LEU A 14 -9.76 13.73 24.22
N LEU A 15 -9.11 13.49 25.36
CA LEU A 15 -8.78 12.15 25.85
C LEU A 15 -9.83 11.58 26.81
N GLU A 16 -10.68 12.44 27.39
CA GLU A 16 -11.80 12.04 28.25
C GLU A 16 -13.08 11.73 27.45
N ASP A 17 -13.04 11.82 26.12
CA ASP A 17 -14.17 11.41 25.27
C ASP A 17 -14.20 9.87 25.14
N PRO A 18 -15.22 9.19 25.71
CA PRO A 18 -15.35 7.74 25.65
C PRO A 18 -15.62 7.21 24.22
N GLY A 19 -15.71 8.08 23.21
CA GLY A 19 -15.74 7.72 21.78
C GLY A 19 -14.36 7.47 21.16
N THR A 20 -13.26 7.71 21.90
CA THR A 20 -11.88 7.45 21.45
C THR A 20 -11.34 6.08 21.86
N ASP A 21 -12.22 5.14 22.23
CA ASP A 21 -11.86 3.72 22.35
C ASP A 21 -11.49 3.16 20.96
N ILE A 22 -10.20 3.18 20.63
CA ILE A 22 -9.65 2.55 19.42
C ILE A 22 -9.50 1.03 19.63
N THR A 23 -9.84 0.48 20.80
CA THR A 23 -9.63 -0.94 21.12
C THR A 23 -10.84 -1.85 20.87
N THR A 24 -11.94 -1.36 20.31
CA THR A 24 -13.09 -2.24 19.95
C THR A 24 -13.88 -1.77 18.72
N ARG A 25 -13.23 -1.55 17.56
CA ARG A 25 -13.96 -1.35 16.29
C ARG A 25 -13.71 -2.45 15.27
N THR A 26 -14.56 -3.46 15.34
CA THR A 26 -14.94 -4.31 14.20
C THR A 26 -15.57 -3.39 13.14
N GLY A 27 -14.76 -2.89 12.20
CA GLY A 27 -15.19 -1.98 11.14
C GLY A 27 -14.59 -0.57 11.23
N ALA A 28 -13.35 -0.40 10.76
CA ALA A 28 -12.71 0.90 10.56
C ALA A 28 -11.82 0.84 9.30
N PRO A 29 -11.61 1.96 8.58
CA PRO A 29 -11.06 1.96 7.22
C PRO A 29 -9.63 1.44 7.25
N ALA A 30 -9.30 0.59 6.27
CA ALA A 30 -7.96 0.06 6.11
C ALA A 30 -6.93 1.18 6.29
N PRO A 31 -5.86 0.95 7.08
CA PRO A 31 -4.83 1.96 7.23
C PRO A 31 -4.39 2.36 5.82
N ARG A 32 -4.33 3.66 5.56
CA ARG A 32 -3.68 4.19 4.35
C ARG A 32 -2.22 3.84 4.50
N VAL A 33 -1.86 2.59 4.22
CA VAL A 33 -0.47 2.16 4.32
C VAL A 33 0.20 2.60 3.04
N THR A 34 0.60 3.87 3.05
CA THR A 34 1.65 4.37 2.19
C THR A 34 2.94 3.68 2.64
N GLY A 35 3.18 2.43 2.20
CA GLY A 35 4.45 1.73 2.44
C GLY A 35 4.44 0.28 2.92
N SER A 36 3.30 -0.43 3.06
CA SER A 36 3.34 -1.88 3.34
C SER A 36 3.62 -2.65 2.07
N VAL A 37 4.68 -3.44 2.08
CA VAL A 37 4.91 -4.51 1.10
C VAL A 37 4.05 -5.70 1.51
N SER A 38 3.29 -6.25 0.56
CA SER A 38 2.47 -7.44 0.79
C SER A 38 2.43 -8.27 -0.48
N GLU A 39 2.28 -9.59 -0.32
CA GLU A 39 2.08 -10.50 -1.45
C GLU A 39 0.63 -10.44 -1.91
N LEU A 40 0.43 -10.28 -3.22
CA LEU A 40 -0.89 -10.18 -3.84
C LEU A 40 -0.97 -11.15 -5.03
N PRO A 41 -2.10 -11.84 -5.22
CA PRO A 41 -2.34 -12.58 -6.46
C PRO A 41 -2.29 -11.65 -7.67
N ILE A 42 -1.54 -12.03 -8.70
CA ILE A 42 -1.42 -11.26 -9.96
C ILE A 42 -2.80 -11.02 -10.60
N ALA A 43 -3.70 -12.01 -10.48
CA ALA A 43 -5.08 -11.93 -10.99
C ALA A 43 -5.94 -10.82 -10.37
N GLN A 44 -5.54 -10.27 -9.22
CA GLN A 44 -6.24 -9.17 -8.55
C GLN A 44 -5.71 -7.79 -8.99
N ILE A 45 -4.64 -7.75 -9.79
CA ILE A 45 -4.00 -6.52 -10.23
C ILE A 45 -4.38 -6.22 -11.68
N GLU A 46 -4.96 -5.04 -11.88
CA GLU A 46 -5.31 -4.53 -13.20
C GLU A 46 -4.29 -3.48 -13.66
N PRO A 47 -3.88 -3.50 -14.94
CA PRO A 47 -2.99 -2.47 -15.47
C PRO A 47 -3.71 -1.11 -15.51
N ASN A 48 -2.95 -0.03 -15.35
CA ASN A 48 -3.48 1.31 -15.57
C ASN A 48 -3.67 1.55 -17.08
N PRO A 49 -4.88 1.91 -17.58
CA PRO A 49 -5.08 2.21 -19.00
C PRO A 49 -4.36 3.48 -19.47
N PHE A 50 -4.05 4.41 -18.55
CA PHE A 50 -3.40 5.69 -18.86
C PHE A 50 -1.87 5.62 -18.69
N GLN A 51 -1.24 4.54 -19.16
CA GLN A 51 0.22 4.41 -19.08
C GLN A 51 0.90 5.37 -20.07
N PRO A 52 1.80 6.27 -19.60
CA PRO A 52 2.53 7.16 -20.49
C PRO A 52 3.55 6.40 -21.36
N ARG A 53 4.04 5.25 -20.89
CA ARG A 53 4.98 4.40 -21.63
C ARG A 53 4.27 3.14 -22.12
N THR A 54 4.08 3.06 -23.43
CA THR A 54 3.38 1.93 -24.10
C THR A 54 4.33 1.02 -24.85
N THR A 55 5.55 1.47 -25.17
CA THR A 55 6.53 0.71 -25.94
C THR A 55 7.63 0.15 -25.04
N PHE A 56 7.85 -1.16 -25.20
CA PHE A 56 8.93 -1.91 -24.56
C PHE A 56 9.64 -2.76 -25.62
N SER A 57 10.98 -2.79 -25.57
CA SER A 57 11.72 -3.74 -26.41
C SER A 57 11.47 -5.16 -25.90
N PRO A 58 11.15 -6.12 -26.78
CA PRO A 58 10.94 -7.52 -26.39
C PRO A 58 12.21 -8.12 -25.75
N GLU A 59 13.38 -7.74 -26.24
CA GLU A 59 14.67 -8.17 -25.70
C GLU A 59 14.84 -7.73 -24.23
N ALA A 60 14.54 -6.45 -23.95
CA ALA A 60 14.65 -5.88 -22.60
C ALA A 60 13.58 -6.41 -21.62
N LEU A 61 12.47 -6.99 -22.11
CA LEU A 61 11.49 -7.70 -21.28
C LEU A 61 11.96 -9.14 -20.99
N ASN A 62 12.54 -9.82 -21.99
CA ASN A 62 13.08 -11.16 -21.83
C ASN A 62 14.28 -11.20 -20.88
N GLU A 63 15.15 -10.21 -20.95
CA GLU A 63 16.26 -10.05 -20.02
C GLU A 63 15.75 -9.81 -18.59
N LEU A 64 14.75 -8.93 -18.43
CA LEU A 64 14.15 -8.64 -17.13
C LEU A 64 13.44 -9.87 -16.54
N SER A 65 12.68 -10.62 -17.34
CA SER A 65 12.00 -11.82 -16.87
C SER A 65 12.99 -12.91 -16.47
N SER A 66 14.10 -13.05 -17.20
CA SER A 66 15.19 -13.96 -16.85
C SER A 66 15.85 -13.56 -15.52
N SER A 67 16.14 -12.26 -15.34
CA SER A 67 16.67 -11.71 -14.09
C SER A 67 15.73 -11.94 -12.91
N ILE A 68 14.43 -11.67 -13.07
CA ILE A 68 13.41 -11.91 -12.04
C ILE A 68 13.32 -13.39 -11.68
N ARG A 69 13.46 -14.32 -12.63
CA ARG A 69 13.47 -15.76 -12.35
C ARG A 69 14.69 -16.21 -11.54
N GLN A 70 15.84 -15.58 -11.74
CA GLN A 70 17.09 -15.94 -11.06
C GLN A 70 17.22 -15.30 -9.67
N LEU A 71 16.86 -14.02 -9.55
CA LEU A 71 17.11 -13.19 -8.36
C LEU A 71 15.84 -12.85 -7.59
N GLY A 72 14.66 -13.13 -8.15
CA GLY A 72 13.38 -12.64 -7.65
C GLY A 72 13.12 -11.18 -8.01
N ILE A 73 12.01 -10.66 -7.49
CA ILE A 73 11.64 -9.25 -7.67
C ILE A 73 12.37 -8.41 -6.62
N VAL A 74 13.45 -7.73 -7.04
CA VAL A 74 14.25 -6.87 -6.15
C VAL A 74 13.46 -5.66 -5.65
N GLN A 75 12.61 -5.09 -6.52
CA GLN A 75 11.78 -3.95 -6.17
C GLN A 75 10.31 -4.27 -6.45
N PRO A 76 9.44 -4.22 -5.43
CA PRO A 76 8.01 -4.46 -5.60
C PRO A 76 7.36 -3.51 -6.61
N VAL A 77 6.23 -3.94 -7.16
CA VAL A 77 5.32 -3.07 -7.90
C VAL A 77 4.47 -2.26 -6.94
N THR A 78 4.08 -1.05 -7.34
CA THR A 78 3.17 -0.23 -6.52
C THR A 78 1.77 -0.30 -7.07
N VAL A 79 0.81 -0.50 -6.18
CA VAL A 79 -0.61 -0.63 -6.53
C VAL A 79 -1.46 0.29 -5.66
N ARG A 80 -2.63 0.68 -6.16
CA ARG A 80 -3.71 1.29 -5.37
C ARG A 80 -4.87 0.33 -5.29
N LYS A 81 -5.54 0.28 -4.15
CA LYS A 81 -6.80 -0.47 -4.02
C LYS A 81 -7.92 0.28 -4.75
N VAL A 82 -8.66 -0.41 -5.61
CA VAL A 82 -9.80 0.15 -6.39
C VAL A 82 -11.13 -0.53 -6.07
N GLY A 83 -11.12 -1.64 -5.32
CA GLY A 83 -12.33 -2.35 -4.89
C GLY A 83 -12.02 -3.46 -3.89
N VAL A 84 -12.99 -4.34 -3.66
CA VAL A 84 -12.79 -5.59 -2.91
C VAL A 84 -11.91 -6.50 -3.76
N ASP A 85 -10.75 -6.90 -3.22
CA ASP A 85 -9.77 -7.76 -3.90
C ASP A 85 -9.36 -7.29 -5.31
N ARG A 86 -9.47 -5.97 -5.55
CA ARG A 86 -9.09 -5.34 -6.81
C ARG A 86 -8.08 -4.23 -6.56
N TYR A 87 -6.97 -4.35 -7.26
CA TYR A 87 -5.83 -3.45 -7.20
C TYR A 87 -5.54 -2.95 -8.60
N GLN A 88 -5.07 -1.71 -8.70
CA GLN A 88 -4.63 -1.13 -9.96
C GLN A 88 -3.17 -0.78 -9.86
N LEU A 89 -2.41 -1.18 -10.88
CA LEU A 89 -1.00 -0.90 -10.99
C LEU A 89 -0.75 0.61 -11.13
N ILE A 90 0.12 1.16 -10.28
CA ILE A 90 0.58 2.55 -10.37
C ILE A 90 1.93 2.60 -11.07
N SER A 91 2.86 1.69 -10.71
CA SER A 91 4.20 1.62 -11.29
C SER A 91 4.72 0.17 -11.32
N GLY A 92 5.65 -0.07 -12.23
CA GLY A 92 6.29 -1.38 -12.39
C GLY A 92 5.71 -2.24 -13.50
N GLU A 93 5.08 -1.65 -14.52
CA GLU A 93 4.47 -2.34 -15.68
C GLU A 93 5.39 -3.39 -16.32
N ARG A 94 6.69 -3.10 -16.45
CA ARG A 94 7.67 -4.03 -17.01
C ARG A 94 7.84 -5.31 -16.20
N ARG A 95 7.58 -5.26 -14.88
CA ARG A 95 7.67 -6.42 -13.97
C ARG A 95 6.35 -7.17 -13.88
N PHE A 96 5.24 -6.52 -14.24
CA PHE A 96 3.91 -7.11 -14.24
C PHE A 96 3.65 -7.93 -15.51
N ARG A 97 4.27 -7.56 -16.63
CA ARG A 97 4.26 -8.31 -17.89
C ARG A 97 5.20 -9.51 -17.84
#